data_AF-A0A1L0CNE2-F1
#
_entry.id   AF-A0A1L0CNE2-F1
#
_cell.length_a   1.000
_cell.length_b   1.000
_cell.length_c   1.000
_cell.angle_alpha   90.00
_cell.angle_beta   90.00
_cell.angle_gamma   90.00
#
_symmetry.space_group_name_H-M   'P 1'
#
loop_
_entity.id
_entity.type
_entity.pdbx_description
1 polymer ?
#
loop_
_entity_poly.entity_id
_entity_poly.type
_entity_poly.pdbx_seq_one_letter_code
_entity_poly.pdbx_strand_id
1 'polypeptide(L)' 'MKCPTCEVHIGWDWVEDECIEPNLAFECPHCDEQLRYKIDEGTYYGAQHQTVEVVDD' A
#
# COMPACT_ATOMS: atom_id res chain seq x y z
N MET A 1 -4.36 -5.08 -0.90
CA MET A 1 -4.52 -3.65 -1.27
C MET A 1 -4.46 -3.51 -2.79
N LYS A 2 -5.29 -2.69 -3.44
CA LYS A 2 -5.25 -2.56 -4.91
C LYS A 2 -4.36 -1.40 -5.34
N CYS A 3 -3.51 -1.62 -6.33
CA CYS A 3 -2.78 -0.53 -6.98
C CYS A 3 -3.79 0.36 -7.77
N PRO A 4 -3.78 1.69 -7.59
CA PRO A 4 -4.66 2.59 -8.35
C PRO A 4 -4.29 2.69 -9.84
N THR A 5 -3.04 2.41 -10.20
CA THR A 5 -2.52 2.50 -11.57
C THR A 5 -2.84 1.25 -12.40
N CYS A 6 -2.48 0.07 -11.90
CA CYS A 6 -2.66 -1.18 -12.64
C CYS A 6 -3.92 -1.96 -12.24
N GLU A 7 -4.67 -1.49 -11.24
CA GLU A 7 -5.83 -2.16 -10.64
C GLU A 7 -5.55 -3.58 -10.09
N VAL A 8 -4.29 -4.01 -10.09
CA VAL A 8 -3.87 -5.32 -9.58
C VAL A 8 -3.94 -5.33 -8.06
N HIS A 9 -4.41 -6.44 -7.53
CA HIS A 9 -4.42 -6.68 -6.10
C HIS A 9 -3.01 -7.05 -5.62
N ILE A 10 -2.40 -6.16 -4.84
CA ILE A 10 -1.19 -6.43 -4.07
C ILE A 10 -1.60 -7.19 -2.80
N GLY A 11 -1.10 -8.41 -2.67
CA GLY A 11 -1.33 -9.26 -1.49
C GLY A 11 -0.62 -8.71 -0.26
N TRP A 12 -1.21 -8.90 0.92
CA TRP A 12 -0.59 -8.53 2.19
C TRP A 12 0.70 -9.31 2.45
N ASP A 13 0.69 -10.58 2.05
CA ASP A 13 1.84 -11.49 2.10
C ASP A 13 3.09 -10.86 1.47
N TRP A 14 2.93 -10.20 0.31
CA TRP A 14 4.03 -9.53 -0.38
C TRP A 14 4.52 -8.27 0.35
N VAL A 15 3.60 -7.50 0.93
CA VAL A 15 3.94 -6.28 1.70
C VAL A 15 4.70 -6.63 2.98
N GLU A 16 4.34 -7.73 3.64
CA GLU A 16 5.07 -8.26 4.80
C GLU A 16 6.43 -8.82 4.41
N ASP A 17 6.52 -9.57 3.30
CA ASP A 17 7.77 -10.17 2.83
C ASP A 17 8.81 -9.09 2.44
N GLU A 18 8.37 -8.03 1.76
CA GLU A 18 9.20 -6.87 1.39
C GLU A 18 9.43 -5.90 2.57
N CYS A 19 8.84 -6.16 3.75
CA CYS A 19 8.95 -5.30 4.93
C CYS A 19 8.66 -3.83 4.64
N ILE A 20 7.63 -3.58 3.83
CA ILE A 20 7.28 -2.22 3.45
C ILE A 20 6.68 -1.55 4.70
N GLU A 21 7.03 -0.29 4.92
CA GLU A 21 6.52 0.49 6.05
C GLU A 21 5.39 1.42 5.62
N PRO A 22 4.43 1.72 6.52
CA PRO A 22 3.41 2.73 6.24
C PRO A 22 4.05 4.11 6.00
N ASN A 23 3.58 4.82 4.97
CA ASN A 23 4.14 6.07 4.43
C ASN A 23 5.48 5.93 3.71
N LEU A 24 6.01 4.72 3.53
CA LEU A 24 7.16 4.51 2.67
C LEU A 24 6.70 4.42 1.20
N ALA A 25 7.47 5.04 0.30
CA ALA A 25 7.31 4.83 -1.12
C ALA A 25 7.87 3.46 -1.49
N PHE A 26 7.09 2.67 -2.22
CA PHE A 26 7.46 1.34 -2.69
C PHE A 26 7.03 1.18 -4.14
N GLU A 27 7.74 0.34 -4.88
CA GLU A 27 7.47 0.08 -6.28
C GLU A 27 6.47 -1.07 -6.42
N CYS A 28 5.45 -0.91 -7.24
CA CYS A 28 4.50 -1.98 -7.51
C CYS A 28 5.17 -3.09 -8.36
N PRO A 29 5.11 -4.37 -7.97
CA PRO A 29 5.78 -5.45 -8.71
C PRO A 29 5.17 -5.74 -10.09
N HIS A 30 4.06 -5.08 -10.44
CA HIS A 30 3.33 -5.27 -11.69
C HIS A 30 3.48 -4.11 -12.68
N CYS A 31 3.69 -2.89 -12.19
CA CYS A 31 3.74 -1.70 -13.03
C CYS A 31 4.90 -0.77 -12.70
N ASP A 32 5.77 -1.16 -11.75
CA ASP A 32 6.93 -0.39 -11.28
C ASP A 32 6.55 1.05 -10.86
N GLU A 33 5.28 1.26 -10.50
CA GLU A 33 4.77 2.55 -10.07
C GLU A 33 5.14 2.79 -8.61
N GLN A 34 5.57 4.01 -8.28
CA GLN A 34 5.79 4.41 -6.90
C GLN A 34 4.44 4.63 -6.18
N LEU A 35 4.18 3.76 -5.23
CA LEU A 35 3.01 3.80 -4.38
C LEU A 35 3.43 4.09 -2.95
N ARG A 36 2.53 4.68 -2.18
CA ARG A 36 2.64 4.73 -0.72
C ARG A 36 1.35 4.20 -0.13
N TYR A 37 1.44 3.41 0.92
CA TYR A 37 0.25 3.04 1.68
C TYR A 37 0.31 3.66 3.07
N LYS A 38 -0.84 4.09 3.56
CA LYS A 38 -1.00 4.64 4.89
C LYS A 38 -1.87 3.71 5.70
N ILE A 39 -1.40 3.38 6.91
CA ILE A 39 -2.21 2.69 7.91
C ILE A 39 -2.85 3.78 8.76
N ASP A 40 -4.17 3.90 8.65
CA ASP A 40 -4.93 4.78 9.54
C ASP A 40 -5.29 3.98 10.79
N GLU A 41 -4.49 4.13 11.85
CA GLU A 41 -4.74 3.53 13.19
C GLU A 41 -5.86 4.25 13.96
N GLY A 42 -6.67 5.07 13.29
CA GLY A 42 -7.58 6.03 13.91
C GLY A 42 -9.03 5.58 14.14
N THR A 43 -9.40 4.30 13.98
CA THR A 43 -10.80 3.88 14.18
C THR A 43 -11.02 3.06 15.46
N TYR A 44 -12.03 3.48 16.21
CA TYR A 44 -12.46 3.08 17.58
C TYR A 44 -12.75 1.57 17.81
N TYR A 45 -12.32 0.66 16.92
CA TYR A 45 -12.56 -0.78 17.02
C TYR A 45 -11.40 -1.68 16.53
N GLY A 46 -10.18 -1.17 16.39
CA GLY A 46 -9.01 -1.99 16.05
C GLY A 46 -8.98 -2.51 14.60
N ALA A 47 -9.81 -1.96 13.72
CA ALA A 47 -9.73 -2.22 12.28
C ALA A 47 -8.66 -1.31 11.66
N GLN A 48 -7.52 -1.87 11.28
CA GLN A 48 -6.49 -1.18 10.51
C GLN A 48 -7.03 -0.94 9.10
N HIS A 49 -7.42 0.31 8.80
CA HIS A 49 -7.79 0.70 7.45
C HIS A 49 -6.54 1.16 6.71
N GLN A 50 -6.31 0.57 5.56
CA GLN A 50 -5.09 0.77 4.79
C GLN A 50 -5.48 1.34 3.44
N THR A 51 -5.00 2.55 3.17
CA THR A 51 -5.31 3.27 1.94
C THR A 51 -4.02 3.42 1.15
N VAL A 52 -4.07 3.04 -0.13
CA VAL A 52 -2.94 3.21 -1.07
C VAL A 52 -3.15 4.50 -1.86
N GLU A 53 -2.12 5.33 -1.92
CA GLU A 53 -2.05 6.51 -2.75
C GLU A 53 -0.89 6.35 -3.75
N VAL A 54 -1.07 6.83 -4.98
CA VAL A 54 0.02 6.93 -5.97
C VAL A 54 0.87 8.15 -5.61
N VAL A 55 2.19 8.01 -5.67
CA VAL A 55 3.13 9.13 -5.56
C VAL A 55 3.59 9.46 -6.98
N ASP A 56 2.79 10.26 -7.68
CA ASP A 56 3.15 10.84 -8.98
C ASP A 56 3.79 12.22 -8.68
N ASP A 57 5.03 12.45 -9.12
CA ASP A 57 5.75 13.73 -9.00
C ASP A 57 5.25 14.77 -10.00
#